data_AF-A0A7C4ICQ6-F1
#
_entry.id   AF-A0A7C4ICQ6-F1
#
_cell.length_a   1.000
_cell.length_b   1.000
_cell.length_c   1.000
_cell.angle_alpha   90.00
_cell.angle_beta   90.00
_cell.angle_gamma   90.00
#
_symmetry.space_group_name_H-M   'P 1'
#
loop_
_entity.id
_entity.type
_entity.pdbx_description
1 polymer ?
#
loop_
_entity_poly.entity_id
_entity_poly.type
_entity_poly.pdbx_seq_one_letter_code
_entity_poly.pdbx_strand_id
1 'polypeptide(L)'
;MKAFGAKADIPKRHAWKRLSDDDIWRHFVVQVAVVGSAAGGERIARALRQRKTLGFRKLAQLPAGRRRTLISKTLRDSGVRYASQDVSKCRKTAAIVRNLEFLSAFPGGPSGYIKSLARLRDDDARVARVAADMSYIKLKGARDLLVELGVVTDVVALDTRILNILRRVGATIPRDVRTNPESYGQLQEELLNKVCKPLGITGAALDRTLFQHYKDLRLAHAAPHASPEDANTGKRAPVRCRATRRRITDQPCLAARRRCAI
;
A
#
# COMPACT_ATOMS: atom_id res chain seq x y z
N MET A 1 15.18 16.95 25.75
CA MET A 1 14.46 16.65 24.49
C MET A 1 13.72 15.33 24.64
N LYS A 2 12.37 15.32 24.57
CA LYS A 2 11.62 14.06 24.49
C LYS A 2 11.82 13.47 23.09
N ALA A 3 12.29 12.24 23.01
CA ALA A 3 12.44 11.52 21.75
C ALA A 3 11.09 11.43 21.04
N PHE A 4 10.95 12.12 19.91
CA PHE A 4 9.88 11.85 18.96
C PHE A 4 10.15 10.46 18.38
N GLY A 5 9.41 9.47 18.87
CA GLY A 5 9.66 8.08 18.48
C GLY A 5 8.64 7.17 19.10
N ALA A 6 7.39 7.24 18.63
CA ALA A 6 6.61 6.02 18.59
C ALA A 6 7.51 4.99 17.89
N LYS A 7 7.90 3.92 18.59
CA LYS A 7 8.71 2.83 18.02
C LYS A 7 7.93 2.27 16.84
N ALA A 8 8.16 2.82 15.65
CA ALA A 8 7.68 2.24 14.42
C ALA A 8 8.20 0.80 14.41
N ASP A 9 7.27 -0.16 14.38
CA ASP A 9 7.62 -1.59 14.31
C ASP A 9 8.22 -1.87 12.93
N ILE A 10 9.52 -1.62 12.82
CA ILE A 10 10.33 -1.84 11.63
C ILE A 10 11.16 -3.09 11.90
N PRO A 11 11.14 -4.08 10.99
CA PRO A 11 11.98 -5.26 11.11
C PRO A 11 13.45 -4.89 11.28
N LYS A 12 14.16 -5.62 12.14
CA LYS A 12 15.61 -5.46 12.29
C LYS A 12 16.30 -5.77 10.95
N ARG A 13 17.44 -5.12 10.70
CA ARG A 13 18.28 -5.45 9.54
C ARG A 13 18.58 -6.95 9.52
N HIS A 14 18.49 -7.54 8.33
CA HIS A 14 18.61 -8.98 8.07
C HIS A 14 17.53 -9.87 8.70
N ALA A 15 16.34 -9.34 9.03
CA ALA A 15 15.21 -10.13 9.53
C ALA A 15 14.88 -11.33 8.63
N TRP A 16 15.01 -11.16 7.31
CA TRP A 16 14.79 -12.21 6.32
C TRP A 16 15.59 -13.50 6.55
N LYS A 17 16.76 -13.45 7.21
CA LYS A 17 17.59 -14.64 7.49
C LYS A 17 16.87 -15.67 8.38
N ARG A 18 15.83 -15.24 9.10
CA ARG A 18 15.02 -16.10 9.99
C ARG A 18 13.73 -16.58 9.34
N LEU A 19 13.46 -16.15 8.11
CA LEU A 19 12.23 -16.48 7.39
C LEU A 19 12.47 -17.70 6.49
N SER A 20 11.43 -18.52 6.35
CA SER A 20 11.42 -19.58 5.33
C SER A 20 11.10 -19.01 3.94
N ASP A 21 11.33 -19.78 2.87
CA ASP A 21 10.91 -19.42 1.52
C ASP A 21 9.40 -19.11 1.44
N ASP A 22 8.59 -19.88 2.17
CA ASP A 22 7.14 -19.66 2.24
C ASP A 22 6.81 -18.33 2.91
N ASP A 23 7.55 -17.93 3.94
CA ASP A 23 7.33 -16.66 4.64
C ASP A 23 7.76 -15.47 3.78
N ILE A 24 8.95 -15.55 3.16
CA ILE A 24 9.44 -14.55 2.22
C ILE A 24 8.46 -14.40 1.04
N TRP A 25 8.03 -15.51 0.45
CA TRP A 25 7.08 -15.52 -0.65
C TRP A 25 5.76 -14.80 -0.34
N ARG A 26 5.24 -14.93 0.89
CA ARG A 26 4.02 -14.22 1.29
C ARG A 26 4.17 -12.72 1.17
N HIS A 27 5.34 -12.15 1.46
CA HIS A 27 5.57 -10.72 1.28
C HIS A 27 5.44 -10.31 -0.20
N PHE A 28 6.00 -11.08 -1.13
CA PHE A 28 5.82 -10.82 -2.57
C PHE A 28 4.34 -10.84 -2.99
N VAL A 29 3.57 -11.82 -2.51
CA VAL A 29 2.12 -11.92 -2.79
C VAL A 29 1.36 -10.72 -2.24
N VAL A 30 1.64 -10.34 -0.99
CA VAL A 30 1.00 -9.19 -0.33
C VAL A 30 1.31 -7.89 -1.08
N GLN A 31 2.54 -7.71 -1.56
CA GLN A 31 2.94 -6.51 -2.29
C GLN A 31 2.21 -6.35 -3.65
N VAL A 32 1.89 -7.45 -4.34
CA VAL A 32 1.01 -7.40 -5.51
C VAL A 32 -0.44 -7.06 -5.10
N ALA A 33 -0.89 -7.59 -3.95
CA ALA A 33 -2.26 -7.42 -3.49
C ALA A 33 -2.58 -6.00 -2.99
N VAL A 34 -1.65 -5.32 -2.29
CA VAL A 34 -1.84 -3.96 -1.74
C VAL A 34 -2.08 -2.90 -2.81
N VAL A 35 -1.69 -3.15 -4.06
CA VAL A 35 -1.90 -2.21 -5.16
C VAL A 35 -3.39 -1.89 -5.32
N GLY A 36 -3.75 -0.64 -5.05
CA GLY A 36 -5.13 -0.14 -5.08
C GLY A 36 -5.90 -0.20 -3.76
N SER A 37 -5.41 -0.90 -2.73
CA SER A 37 -5.96 -0.87 -1.37
C SER A 37 -5.07 -1.58 -0.34
N ALA A 38 -4.61 -0.85 0.68
CA ALA A 38 -3.88 -1.42 1.82
C ALA A 38 -4.74 -2.46 2.59
N ALA A 39 -6.04 -2.18 2.78
CA ALA A 39 -6.96 -3.09 3.47
C ALA A 39 -7.10 -4.45 2.75
N GLY A 40 -7.04 -4.46 1.41
CA GLY A 40 -6.99 -5.71 0.65
C GLY A 40 -5.72 -6.52 0.91
N GLY A 41 -4.58 -5.84 1.01
CA GLY A 41 -3.31 -6.44 1.40
C GLY A 41 -3.32 -7.04 2.81
N GLU A 42 -3.88 -6.33 3.78
CA GLU A 42 -3.99 -6.81 5.16
C GLU A 42 -4.87 -8.07 5.27
N ARG A 43 -6.00 -8.10 4.55
CA ARG A 43 -6.88 -9.27 4.51
C ARG A 43 -6.18 -10.49 3.94
N ILE A 44 -5.48 -10.35 2.81
CA ILE A 44 -4.76 -11.49 2.24
C ILE A 44 -3.58 -11.91 3.13
N ALA A 45 -2.83 -10.98 3.71
CA ALA A 45 -1.73 -11.30 4.63
C ALA A 45 -2.23 -12.15 5.81
N ARG A 46 -3.40 -11.79 6.37
CA ARG A 46 -4.07 -12.58 7.41
C ARG A 46 -4.47 -13.97 6.91
N ALA A 47 -5.10 -14.06 5.74
CA ALA A 47 -5.51 -15.33 5.15
C ALA A 47 -4.33 -16.27 4.89
N LEU A 48 -3.20 -15.74 4.41
CA LEU A 48 -1.98 -16.50 4.16
C LEU A 48 -1.34 -17.04 5.43
N ARG A 49 -1.33 -16.26 6.51
CA ARG A 49 -0.84 -16.72 7.82
C ARG A 49 -1.70 -17.84 8.40
N GLN A 50 -3.03 -17.73 8.29
CA GLN A 50 -3.96 -18.67 8.89
C GLN A 50 -4.08 -19.98 8.10
N ARG A 51 -4.19 -19.90 6.77
CA ARG A 51 -4.60 -21.04 5.93
C ARG A 51 -3.46 -21.65 5.12
N LYS A 52 -2.31 -20.98 5.04
CA LYS A 52 -1.15 -21.37 4.21
C LYS A 52 -1.52 -21.72 2.75
N THR A 53 -2.60 -21.13 2.22
CA THR A 53 -3.21 -21.52 0.92
C THR A 53 -2.33 -21.22 -0.29
N LEU A 54 -1.39 -20.28 -0.17
CA LEU A 54 -0.43 -19.91 -1.22
C LEU A 54 1.03 -20.14 -0.77
N GLY A 55 1.32 -21.21 -0.04
CA GLY A 55 2.71 -21.60 0.26
C GLY A 55 3.53 -21.78 -1.04
N PHE A 56 4.76 -21.26 -1.05
CA PHE A 56 5.65 -21.27 -2.21
C PHE A 56 5.89 -22.69 -2.71
N ARG A 57 6.35 -23.58 -1.83
CA ARG A 57 6.68 -24.96 -2.20
C ARG A 57 5.47 -25.70 -2.77
N LYS A 58 4.31 -25.54 -2.13
CA LYS A 58 3.05 -26.15 -2.56
C LYS A 58 2.63 -25.63 -3.94
N LEU A 59 2.69 -24.31 -4.16
CA LEU A 59 2.32 -23.73 -5.46
C LEU A 59 3.29 -24.12 -6.58
N ALA A 60 4.58 -24.23 -6.28
CA ALA A 60 5.60 -24.64 -7.24
C ALA A 60 5.33 -26.05 -7.79
N GLN A 61 4.84 -26.96 -6.94
CA GLN A 61 4.50 -28.35 -7.31
C GLN A 61 3.15 -28.52 -8.03
N LEU A 62 2.29 -27.50 -8.00
CA LEU A 62 0.97 -27.60 -8.64
C LEU A 62 1.06 -27.39 -10.15
N PRO A 63 0.23 -28.11 -10.94
CA PRO A 63 0.04 -27.81 -12.36
C PRO A 63 -0.37 -26.35 -12.60
N ALA A 64 0.09 -25.75 -13.70
CA ALA A 64 -0.07 -24.33 -13.99
C ALA A 64 -1.53 -23.84 -13.90
N GLY A 65 -2.48 -24.60 -14.44
CA GLY A 65 -3.92 -24.26 -14.37
C GLY A 65 -4.48 -24.25 -12.94
N ARG A 66 -4.09 -25.24 -12.12
CA ARG A 66 -4.50 -25.33 -10.70
C ARG A 66 -3.88 -24.21 -9.87
N ARG A 67 -2.59 -23.92 -10.08
CA ARG A 67 -1.86 -22.80 -9.46
C ARG A 67 -2.59 -21.48 -9.71
N ARG A 68 -2.88 -21.17 -10.98
CA ARG A 68 -3.55 -19.94 -11.38
C ARG A 68 -4.95 -19.80 -10.75
N THR A 69 -5.71 -20.88 -10.76
CA THR A 69 -7.07 -20.92 -10.16
C THR A 69 -7.02 -20.67 -8.66
N LEU A 70 -6.11 -21.34 -7.95
CA LEU A 70 -5.96 -21.20 -6.50
C LEU A 70 -5.53 -19.77 -6.09
N ILE A 71 -4.59 -19.17 -6.83
CA ILE A 71 -4.17 -17.78 -6.62
C ILE A 71 -5.36 -16.83 -6.85
N SER A 72 -6.07 -16.95 -7.97
CA SER A 72 -7.21 -16.08 -8.28
C SER A 72 -8.32 -16.19 -7.23
N LYS A 73 -8.69 -17.42 -6.85
CA LYS A 73 -9.67 -17.66 -5.79
C LYS A 73 -9.25 -17.00 -4.48
N THR A 74 -8.01 -17.21 -4.03
CA THR A 74 -7.53 -16.64 -2.76
C THR A 74 -7.54 -15.11 -2.77
N LEU A 75 -7.15 -14.47 -3.87
CA LEU A 75 -7.23 -13.00 -4.01
C LEU A 75 -8.67 -12.49 -3.89
N ARG A 76 -9.61 -13.14 -4.59
CA ARG A 76 -11.03 -12.76 -4.59
C ARG A 76 -11.67 -12.98 -3.23
N ASP A 77 -11.45 -14.13 -2.61
CA ASP A 77 -11.97 -14.48 -1.28
C ASP A 77 -11.44 -13.51 -0.21
N SER A 78 -10.23 -12.96 -0.41
CA SER A 78 -9.65 -11.94 0.46
C SER A 78 -10.11 -10.51 0.12
N GLY A 79 -11.00 -10.34 -0.86
CA GLY A 79 -11.50 -9.04 -1.31
C GLY A 79 -10.40 -8.13 -1.88
N VAL A 80 -9.40 -8.69 -2.56
CA VAL A 80 -8.33 -7.91 -3.18
C VAL A 80 -8.88 -7.16 -4.41
N ARG A 81 -8.68 -5.85 -4.44
CA ARG A 81 -9.13 -5.01 -5.55
C ARG A 81 -8.47 -5.42 -6.87
N TYR A 82 -9.22 -5.36 -7.97
CA TYR A 82 -8.81 -5.76 -9.32
C TYR A 82 -8.51 -7.25 -9.49
N ALA A 83 -8.90 -8.09 -8.53
CA ALA A 83 -8.95 -9.54 -8.73
C ALA A 83 -10.19 -9.87 -9.59
N SER A 84 -9.97 -10.12 -10.87
CA SER A 84 -11.04 -10.40 -11.84
C SER A 84 -11.64 -11.80 -11.63
N GLN A 85 -12.95 -11.94 -11.87
CA GLN A 85 -13.61 -13.25 -11.96
C GLN A 85 -13.09 -14.04 -13.17
N ASP A 86 -12.89 -13.37 -14.30
CA ASP A 86 -12.17 -13.92 -15.45
C ASP A 86 -10.68 -13.98 -15.13
N VAL A 87 -10.21 -15.19 -14.82
CA VAL A 87 -8.83 -15.49 -14.40
C VAL A 87 -7.82 -15.19 -15.51
N SER A 88 -8.23 -15.32 -16.78
CA SER A 88 -7.35 -15.07 -17.93
C SER A 88 -6.95 -13.59 -18.03
N LYS A 89 -7.85 -12.69 -17.65
CA LYS A 89 -7.66 -11.23 -17.68
C LYS A 89 -7.15 -10.65 -16.36
N CYS A 90 -7.01 -11.46 -15.31
CA CYS A 90 -6.59 -10.98 -13.99
C CYS A 90 -5.08 -10.67 -13.94
N ARG A 91 -4.72 -9.38 -14.10
CA ARG A 91 -3.32 -8.92 -14.09
C ARG A 91 -2.56 -9.29 -12.81
N LYS A 92 -3.21 -9.20 -11.64
CA LYS A 92 -2.59 -9.57 -10.35
C LYS A 92 -2.30 -11.07 -10.25
N THR A 93 -3.24 -11.91 -10.70
CA THR A 93 -3.02 -13.36 -10.75
C THR A 93 -1.87 -13.69 -11.70
N ALA A 94 -1.87 -13.10 -12.91
CA ALA A 94 -0.79 -13.30 -13.87
C ALA A 94 0.57 -12.86 -13.31
N ALA A 95 0.62 -11.74 -12.59
CA ALA A 95 1.83 -11.25 -11.95
C ALA A 95 2.36 -12.19 -10.87
N ILE A 96 1.50 -12.67 -9.96
CA ILE A 96 1.91 -13.62 -8.91
C ILE A 96 2.41 -14.92 -9.53
N VAL A 97 1.76 -15.42 -10.60
CA VAL A 97 2.23 -16.62 -11.31
C VAL A 97 3.62 -16.40 -11.89
N ARG A 98 3.86 -15.28 -12.59
CA ARG A 98 5.19 -14.94 -13.14
C ARG A 98 6.25 -14.82 -12.05
N ASN A 99 5.92 -14.18 -10.93
CA ASN A 99 6.87 -14.01 -9.82
C ASN A 99 7.19 -15.36 -9.16
N LEU A 100 6.21 -16.26 -9.03
CA LEU A 100 6.44 -17.62 -8.55
C LEU A 100 7.38 -18.37 -9.50
N GLU A 101 7.15 -18.30 -10.81
CA GLU A 101 7.99 -18.97 -11.81
C GLU A 101 9.42 -18.45 -11.77
N PHE A 102 9.61 -17.14 -11.74
CA PHE A 102 10.93 -16.52 -11.59
C PHE A 102 11.64 -17.02 -10.32
N LEU A 103 10.97 -16.94 -9.17
CA LEU A 103 11.58 -17.34 -7.90
C LEU A 103 11.79 -18.86 -7.81
N SER A 104 11.00 -19.68 -8.51
CA SER A 104 11.21 -21.13 -8.58
C SER A 104 12.44 -21.49 -9.41
N ALA A 105 12.74 -20.70 -10.45
CA ALA A 105 13.92 -20.88 -11.27
C ALA A 105 15.19 -20.24 -10.66
N PHE A 106 15.03 -19.30 -9.72
CA PHE A 106 16.16 -18.62 -9.10
C PHE A 106 16.93 -19.56 -8.15
N PRO A 107 18.28 -19.63 -8.24
CA PRO A 107 19.07 -20.48 -7.34
C PRO A 107 18.80 -20.19 -5.87
N GLY A 108 18.33 -21.20 -5.13
CA GLY A 108 17.96 -21.08 -3.72
C GLY A 108 16.59 -20.45 -3.46
N GLY A 109 15.75 -20.29 -4.48
CA GLY A 109 14.37 -19.86 -4.31
C GLY A 109 14.21 -18.41 -3.84
N PRO A 110 13.10 -18.08 -3.14
CA PRO A 110 12.89 -16.79 -2.51
C PRO A 110 14.05 -16.36 -1.60
N SER A 111 14.55 -17.25 -0.74
CA SER A 111 15.68 -16.94 0.15
C SER A 111 16.96 -16.65 -0.63
N GLY A 112 17.22 -17.43 -1.69
CA GLY A 112 18.35 -17.22 -2.59
C GLY A 112 18.31 -15.86 -3.29
N TYR A 113 17.13 -15.46 -3.76
CA TYR A 113 16.91 -14.16 -4.36
C TYR A 113 17.18 -13.02 -3.36
N ILE A 114 16.59 -13.06 -2.17
CA ILE A 114 16.85 -12.04 -1.13
C ILE A 114 18.33 -12.00 -0.73
N LYS A 115 18.99 -13.16 -0.62
CA LYS A 115 20.42 -13.25 -0.35
C LYS A 115 21.25 -12.58 -1.46
N SER A 116 20.88 -12.73 -2.73
CA SER A 116 21.56 -12.04 -3.83
C SER A 116 21.37 -10.52 -3.78
N LEU A 117 20.18 -10.05 -3.42
CA LEU A 117 19.92 -8.61 -3.27
C LEU A 117 20.74 -8.02 -2.13
N ALA A 118 20.83 -8.72 -1.00
CA ALA A 118 21.62 -8.28 0.15
C ALA A 118 23.14 -8.13 -0.14
N ARG A 119 23.63 -8.71 -1.25
CA ARG A 119 25.03 -8.54 -1.70
C ARG A 119 25.26 -7.30 -2.55
N LEU A 120 24.20 -6.67 -3.06
CA LEU A 120 24.32 -5.41 -3.79
C LEU A 120 24.75 -4.29 -2.84
N ARG A 121 25.59 -3.38 -3.35
CA ARG A 121 26.31 -2.38 -2.55
C ARG A 121 25.36 -1.40 -1.86
N ASP A 122 24.43 -0.81 -2.62
CA ASP A 122 23.53 0.24 -2.15
C ASP A 122 22.06 -0.19 -2.20
N ASP A 123 21.22 0.49 -1.40
CA ASP A 123 19.81 0.16 -1.23
C ASP A 123 18.98 0.50 -2.50
N ASP A 124 19.36 1.51 -3.27
CA ASP A 124 18.66 1.87 -4.50
C ASP A 124 18.87 0.84 -5.61
N ALA A 125 20.07 0.27 -5.74
CA ALA A 125 20.35 -0.86 -6.63
C ALA A 125 19.50 -2.09 -6.26
N ARG A 126 19.30 -2.36 -4.95
CA ARG A 126 18.42 -3.44 -4.48
C ARG A 126 16.96 -3.19 -4.88
N VAL A 127 16.48 -1.96 -4.69
CA VAL A 127 15.13 -1.54 -5.05
C VAL A 127 14.90 -1.62 -6.56
N ALA A 128 15.84 -1.08 -7.35
CA ALA A 128 15.77 -1.09 -8.81
C ALA A 128 15.73 -2.52 -9.34
N ARG A 129 16.55 -3.42 -8.77
CA ARG A 129 16.57 -4.83 -9.15
C ARG A 129 15.23 -5.53 -8.89
N VAL A 130 14.62 -5.34 -7.71
CA VAL A 130 13.29 -5.88 -7.42
C VAL A 130 12.23 -5.32 -8.38
N ALA A 131 12.26 -4.01 -8.64
CA ALA A 131 11.28 -3.37 -9.52
C ALA A 131 11.40 -3.83 -10.99
N ALA A 132 12.59 -4.26 -11.41
CA ALA A 132 12.86 -4.84 -12.72
C ALA A 132 12.44 -6.31 -12.80
N ASP A 133 12.84 -7.13 -11.82
CA ASP A 133 12.62 -8.57 -11.83
C ASP A 133 11.17 -8.97 -11.52
N MET A 134 10.50 -8.23 -10.62
CA MET A 134 9.18 -8.61 -10.10
C MET A 134 8.03 -7.96 -10.87
N SER A 135 7.17 -8.80 -11.43
CA SER A 135 5.94 -8.35 -12.07
C SER A 135 5.01 -7.68 -11.06
N TYR A 136 4.48 -6.51 -11.45
CA TYR A 136 3.50 -5.73 -10.69
C TYR A 136 4.01 -5.09 -9.39
N ILE A 137 5.29 -5.25 -9.06
CA ILE A 137 5.95 -4.57 -7.94
C ILE A 137 6.83 -3.45 -8.52
N LYS A 138 6.46 -2.20 -8.30
CA LYS A 138 7.20 -1.01 -8.77
C LYS A 138 8.03 -0.41 -7.65
N LEU A 139 8.78 0.67 -7.94
CA LEU A 139 9.72 1.32 -7.01
C LEU A 139 9.20 1.47 -5.56
N LYS A 140 7.96 1.93 -5.39
CA LYS A 140 7.34 2.02 -4.06
C LYS A 140 7.19 0.66 -3.39
N GLY A 141 6.51 -0.29 -4.07
CA GLY A 141 6.28 -1.63 -3.52
C GLY A 141 7.58 -2.42 -3.31
N ALA A 142 8.63 -2.15 -4.10
CA ALA A 142 9.95 -2.71 -3.90
C ALA A 142 10.60 -2.21 -2.60
N ARG A 143 10.49 -0.90 -2.29
CA ARG A 143 10.95 -0.35 -1.01
C ARG A 143 10.16 -0.94 0.16
N ASP A 144 8.82 -0.93 0.07
CA ASP A 144 7.95 -1.51 1.09
C ASP A 144 8.32 -2.98 1.37
N LEU A 145 8.49 -3.79 0.31
CA LEU A 145 8.92 -5.18 0.39
C LEU A 145 10.26 -5.34 1.10
N LEU A 146 11.26 -4.59 0.68
CA LEU A 146 12.63 -4.75 1.18
C LEU A 146 12.76 -4.26 2.63
N VAL A 147 11.99 -3.24 3.03
CA VAL A 147 11.88 -2.78 4.42
C VAL A 147 11.21 -3.86 5.27
N GLU A 148 10.10 -4.43 4.82
CA GLU A 148 9.39 -5.51 5.52
C GLU A 148 10.26 -6.77 5.73
N LEU A 149 11.20 -7.03 4.82
CA LEU A 149 12.15 -8.13 4.92
C LEU A 149 13.43 -7.76 5.69
N GLY A 150 13.59 -6.48 6.08
CA GLY A 150 14.81 -5.98 6.74
C GLY A 150 16.05 -6.02 5.83
N VAL A 151 15.87 -5.95 4.51
CA VAL A 151 16.96 -5.92 3.52
C VAL A 151 17.52 -4.50 3.36
N VAL A 152 16.66 -3.50 3.52
CA VAL A 152 16.97 -2.07 3.48
C VAL A 152 16.33 -1.39 4.68
N THR A 153 16.91 -0.29 5.16
CA THR A 153 16.38 0.47 6.30
C THR A 153 16.29 1.96 6.04
N ASP A 154 17.14 2.49 5.16
CA ASP A 154 17.29 3.92 4.90
C ASP A 154 16.69 4.32 3.54
N VAL A 155 15.50 3.80 3.25
CA VAL A 155 14.71 4.17 2.07
C VAL A 155 13.36 4.73 2.51
N VAL A 156 12.80 5.63 1.71
CA VAL A 156 11.47 6.21 1.95
C VAL A 156 10.54 5.76 0.84
N ALA A 157 9.38 5.20 1.20
CA ALA A 157 8.33 4.85 0.24
C ALA A 157 7.46 6.10 -0.05
N LEU A 158 7.79 6.86 -1.09
CA LEU A 158 7.10 8.10 -1.47
C LEU A 158 5.70 7.83 -2.05
N ASP A 159 4.75 7.48 -1.19
CA ASP A 159 3.35 7.36 -1.55
C ASP A 159 2.71 8.73 -1.78
N THR A 160 1.59 8.76 -2.52
CA THR A 160 0.83 10.00 -2.79
C THR A 160 0.46 10.74 -1.50
N ARG A 161 0.26 10.01 -0.41
CA ARG A 161 -0.02 10.59 0.92
C ARG A 161 1.16 11.38 1.47
N ILE A 162 2.38 10.82 1.43
CA ILE A 162 3.59 11.50 1.86
C ILE A 162 3.86 12.70 0.97
N LEU A 163 3.77 12.53 -0.35
CA LEU A 163 3.93 13.64 -1.28
C LEU A 163 2.93 14.78 -1.01
N ASN A 164 1.69 14.45 -0.62
CA ASN A 164 0.70 15.45 -0.24
C ASN A 164 1.03 16.13 1.09
N ILE A 165 1.59 15.43 2.08
CA ILE A 165 2.07 16.03 3.33
C ILE A 165 3.21 16.99 3.01
N LEU A 166 4.19 16.57 2.20
CA LEU A 166 5.33 17.40 1.81
C LEU A 166 4.90 18.67 1.09
N ARG A 167 3.97 18.57 0.13
CA ARG A 167 3.40 19.76 -0.53
C ARG A 167 2.71 20.71 0.45
N ARG A 168 2.03 20.18 1.47
CA ARG A 168 1.33 20.98 2.47
C ARG A 168 2.28 21.75 3.38
N VAL A 169 3.47 21.20 3.66
CA VAL A 169 4.51 21.89 4.42
C VAL A 169 5.39 22.79 3.54
N GLY A 170 5.00 23.03 2.28
CA GLY A 170 5.68 23.95 1.37
C GLY A 170 6.82 23.34 0.55
N ALA A 171 6.99 22.01 0.55
CA ALA A 171 8.04 21.37 -0.25
C ALA A 171 7.68 21.35 -1.76
N THR A 172 8.66 21.72 -2.60
CA THR A 172 8.56 21.60 -4.05
C THR A 172 8.80 20.15 -4.48
N ILE A 173 7.76 19.49 -4.99
CA ILE A 173 7.81 18.09 -5.41
C ILE A 173 7.80 18.02 -6.95
N PRO A 174 8.82 17.42 -7.59
CA PRO A 174 8.83 17.19 -9.03
C PRO A 174 7.58 16.43 -9.49
N ARG A 175 6.99 16.80 -10.63
CA ARG A 175 5.74 16.19 -11.11
C ARG A 175 5.92 14.72 -11.50
N ASP A 176 7.11 14.37 -11.96
CA ASP A 176 7.52 13.06 -12.45
C ASP A 176 8.13 12.15 -11.38
N VAL A 177 8.22 12.60 -10.12
CA VAL A 177 8.87 11.87 -8.99
C VAL A 177 8.37 10.44 -8.81
N ARG A 178 7.14 10.13 -9.24
CA ARG A 178 6.54 8.80 -9.10
C ARG A 178 6.97 7.82 -10.18
N THR A 179 7.46 8.32 -11.31
CA THR A 179 7.77 7.57 -12.52
C THR A 179 9.24 7.68 -12.92
N ASN A 180 9.93 8.72 -12.48
CA ASN A 180 11.35 8.96 -12.72
C ASN A 180 12.20 8.50 -11.53
N PRO A 181 13.06 7.47 -11.68
CA PRO A 181 13.94 6.99 -10.61
C PRO A 181 14.90 8.05 -10.08
N GLU A 182 15.39 8.95 -10.94
CA GLU A 182 16.35 10.00 -10.56
C GLU A 182 15.68 11.04 -9.67
N SER A 183 14.55 11.59 -10.10
CA SER A 183 13.78 12.54 -9.30
C SER A 183 13.30 11.93 -7.97
N TYR A 184 12.97 10.63 -7.98
CA TYR A 184 12.65 9.90 -6.76
C TYR A 184 13.86 9.86 -5.82
N GLY A 185 15.04 9.47 -6.34
CA GLY A 185 16.28 9.37 -5.58
C GLY A 185 16.68 10.69 -4.95
N GLN A 186 16.64 11.79 -5.72
CA GLN A 186 16.92 13.13 -5.23
C GLN A 186 15.99 13.53 -4.08
N LEU A 187 14.67 13.38 -4.24
CA LEU A 187 13.73 13.72 -3.16
C LEU A 187 13.91 12.82 -1.94
N GLN A 188 14.19 11.52 -2.14
CA GLN A 188 14.50 10.59 -1.05
C GLN A 188 15.74 11.07 -0.28
N GLU A 189 16.82 11.40 -0.98
CA GLU A 189 18.05 11.89 -0.38
C GLU A 189 17.83 13.18 0.41
N GLU A 190 17.05 14.13 -0.13
CA GLU A 190 16.69 15.34 0.60
C GLU A 190 15.94 15.05 1.90
N LEU A 191 14.96 14.15 1.88
CA LEU A 191 14.21 13.77 3.08
C LEU A 191 15.10 13.04 4.10
N LEU A 192 16.00 12.18 3.64
CA LEU A 192 16.95 11.51 4.51
C LEU A 192 17.88 12.52 5.18
N ASN A 193 18.43 13.46 4.40
CA ASN A 193 19.43 14.42 4.87
C ASN A 193 18.83 15.56 5.72
N LYS A 194 17.68 16.10 5.32
CA LYS A 194 17.09 17.30 5.96
C LYS A 194 16.08 16.94 7.07
N VAL A 195 15.54 15.73 7.08
CA VAL A 195 14.51 15.32 8.06
C VAL A 195 14.96 14.13 8.88
N CYS A 196 15.33 13.01 8.24
CA CYS A 196 15.57 11.76 8.96
C CYS A 196 16.84 11.82 9.82
N LYS A 197 17.98 12.24 9.24
CA LYS A 197 19.27 12.36 9.94
C LYS A 197 19.19 13.33 11.14
N PRO A 198 18.65 14.56 11.02
CA PRO A 198 18.51 15.47 12.17
C PRO A 198 17.61 14.92 13.29
N LEU A 199 16.61 14.12 12.93
CA LEU A 199 15.70 13.50 13.90
C LEU A 199 16.24 12.17 14.45
N GLY A 200 17.36 11.65 13.94
CA GLY A 200 17.93 10.37 14.34
C GLY A 200 17.03 9.17 14.00
N ILE A 201 16.20 9.29 12.96
CA ILE A 201 15.28 8.23 12.51
C ILE A 201 15.68 7.72 11.12
N THR A 202 15.25 6.51 10.77
CA THR A 202 15.45 5.96 9.41
C THR A 202 14.34 6.43 8.47
N GLY A 203 14.57 6.33 7.15
CA GLY A 203 13.54 6.62 6.15
C GLY A 203 12.27 5.74 6.32
N ALA A 204 12.46 4.47 6.67
CA ALA A 204 11.36 3.55 6.98
C ALA A 204 10.57 3.98 8.22
N ALA A 205 11.24 4.53 9.25
CA ALA A 205 10.59 5.03 10.45
C ALA A 205 9.75 6.26 10.16
N LEU A 206 10.26 7.17 9.32
CA LEU A 206 9.51 8.32 8.86
C LEU A 206 8.24 7.88 8.12
N ASP A 207 8.34 6.97 7.13
CA ASP A 207 7.19 6.46 6.37
C ASP A 207 6.12 5.87 7.29
N ARG A 208 6.52 4.98 8.21
CA ARG A 208 5.60 4.32 9.15
C ARG A 208 4.89 5.31 10.06
N THR A 209 5.62 6.30 10.57
CA THR A 209 5.08 7.35 11.44
C THR A 209 4.06 8.21 10.69
N LEU A 210 4.40 8.65 9.47
CA LEU A 210 3.49 9.42 8.63
C LEU A 210 2.24 8.62 8.25
N PHE A 211 2.37 7.31 8.03
CA PHE A 211 1.24 6.42 7.77
C PHE A 211 0.30 6.31 8.97
N GLN A 212 0.85 6.08 10.17
CA GLN A 212 0.07 5.91 11.41
C GLN A 212 -0.73 7.17 11.77
N HIS A 213 -0.13 8.35 11.58
CA HIS A 213 -0.74 9.64 11.92
C HIS A 213 -1.41 10.34 10.74
N TYR A 214 -1.55 9.68 9.59
CA TYR A 214 -2.08 10.33 8.38
C TYR A 214 -3.48 10.93 8.57
N LYS A 215 -4.35 10.27 9.33
CA LYS A 215 -5.71 10.77 9.61
C LYS A 215 -5.66 12.05 10.42
N ASP A 216 -4.83 12.08 11.46
CA ASP A 216 -4.67 13.22 12.36
C ASP A 216 -4.06 14.41 11.63
N LEU A 217 -3.03 14.16 10.80
CA LEU A 217 -2.43 15.17 9.92
C LEU A 217 -3.42 15.74 8.90
N ARG A 218 -4.39 14.92 8.47
CA ARG A 218 -5.46 15.38 7.56
C ARG A 218 -6.50 16.24 8.28
N LEU A 219 -6.82 15.91 9.53
CA LEU A 219 -7.84 16.59 10.34
C LEU A 219 -7.32 17.89 10.95
N ALA A 220 -6.09 17.92 11.44
CA ALA A 220 -5.48 19.10 12.08
C ALA A 220 -5.38 20.32 11.13
N HIS A 221 -5.31 20.09 9.81
CA HIS A 221 -5.25 21.14 8.80
C HIS A 221 -6.59 21.41 8.09
N ALA A 222 -7.65 20.65 8.43
CA ALA A 222 -9.01 20.94 7.96
C ALA A 222 -9.75 21.90 8.93
N ALA A 223 -9.21 22.11 10.13
CA ALA A 223 -9.55 23.26 10.94
C ALA A 223 -8.89 24.48 10.29
N PRO A 224 -9.66 25.49 9.83
CA PRO A 224 -9.04 26.75 9.48
C PRO A 224 -8.29 27.26 10.70
N HIS A 225 -7.08 27.78 10.49
CA HIS A 225 -6.45 28.65 11.47
C HIS A 225 -7.47 29.73 11.83
N ALA A 226 -8.12 29.59 12.98
CA ALA A 226 -8.75 30.71 13.64
C ALA A 226 -7.58 31.55 14.15
N SER A 227 -7.18 32.53 13.34
CA SER A 227 -6.27 33.58 13.79
C SER A 227 -6.89 34.24 15.04
N PRO A 228 -6.10 34.62 16.07
CA PRO A 228 -6.65 35.19 17.30
C PRO A 228 -7.22 36.62 17.15
N GLU A 229 -7.34 37.16 15.94
CA GLU A 229 -7.63 38.59 15.73
C GLU A 229 -9.09 38.93 15.41
N ASP A 230 -9.97 37.95 15.20
CA ASP A 230 -11.40 38.23 14.91
C ASP A 230 -12.31 38.14 16.15
N ALA A 231 -11.79 38.49 17.32
CA ALA A 231 -12.56 38.62 18.56
C ALA A 231 -12.94 40.09 18.86
N ASN A 232 -13.26 40.90 17.84
CA ASN A 232 -13.92 42.18 18.08
C ASN A 232 -14.77 42.68 16.90
N THR A 233 -15.79 41.92 16.49
CA THR A 233 -16.96 42.55 15.87
C THR A 233 -18.22 41.82 16.33
N GLY A 234 -19.01 42.50 17.17
CA GLY A 234 -20.33 42.05 17.58
C GLY A 234 -21.30 41.99 16.41
N LYS A 235 -21.35 40.85 15.71
CA LYS A 235 -22.45 40.50 14.81
C LYS A 235 -22.91 39.07 15.07
N ARG A 236 -24.09 38.96 15.67
CA ARG A 236 -24.82 37.70 15.90
C ARG A 236 -24.99 36.95 14.58
N ALA A 237 -24.57 35.70 14.53
CA ALA A 237 -24.91 34.78 13.45
C ALA A 237 -26.39 34.35 13.56
N PRO A 238 -27.14 34.22 12.44
CA PRO A 238 -28.48 33.69 12.48
C PRO A 238 -28.44 32.16 12.63
N VAL A 239 -29.22 31.68 13.60
CA VAL A 239 -29.50 30.27 13.85
C VAL A 239 -30.15 29.65 12.61
N ARG A 240 -29.47 28.71 11.94
CA ARG A 240 -30.09 27.83 10.94
C ARG A 240 -30.45 26.49 11.58
N CYS A 241 -31.73 26.31 11.84
CA CYS A 241 -32.34 25.04 12.24
C CYS A 241 -32.12 23.96 11.18
N ARG A 242 -31.70 22.76 11.63
CA ARG A 242 -31.71 21.52 10.85
C ARG A 242 -33.16 21.04 10.70
N ALA A 243 -33.64 20.93 9.45
CA ALA A 243 -34.84 20.16 9.14
C ALA A 243 -34.45 18.91 8.34
N THR A 244 -34.58 17.76 8.98
CA THR A 244 -34.59 16.41 8.41
C THR A 244 -35.77 16.25 7.46
N ARG A 245 -35.53 15.89 6.17
CA ARG A 245 -36.59 15.41 5.27
C ARG A 245 -36.43 13.92 4.99
N ARG A 246 -37.28 13.13 5.65
CA ARG A 246 -37.71 11.79 5.20
C ARG A 246 -38.54 11.96 3.93
N ARG A 247 -38.30 11.13 2.91
CA ARG A 247 -39.21 10.97 1.76
C ARG A 247 -40.17 9.82 2.07
N ILE A 248 -41.43 10.14 2.22
CA ILE A 248 -42.57 9.24 2.01
C ILE A 248 -43.42 9.99 0.98
N THR A 249 -43.69 9.37 -0.17
CA THR A 249 -44.69 9.84 -1.12
C THR A 249 -45.64 8.68 -1.34
N ASP A 250 -46.79 8.81 -0.70
CA ASP A 250 -47.98 8.02 -0.96
C ASP A 250 -48.67 8.48 -2.26
N GLN A 251 -49.23 7.49 -2.95
CA GLN A 251 -50.27 7.60 -3.98
C GLN A 251 -51.54 8.26 -3.40
N PRO A 252 -52.49 8.73 -4.25
CA PRO A 252 -53.69 7.89 -4.45
C PRO A 252 -54.41 7.97 -5.82
N CYS A 253 -55.19 6.89 -6.04
CA CYS A 253 -56.52 6.79 -6.68
C CYS A 253 -56.71 6.72 -8.22
N LEU A 254 -56.90 5.47 -8.69
CA LEU A 254 -58.11 4.91 -9.32
C LEU A 254 -58.99 5.80 -10.24
N ALA A 255 -59.03 5.43 -11.52
CA ALA A 255 -60.27 5.40 -12.32
C ALA A 255 -60.19 4.27 -13.35
N ALA A 256 -61.25 3.46 -13.40
CA ALA A 256 -61.41 2.26 -14.21
C ALA A 256 -61.76 2.56 -15.68
N ARG A 257 -61.40 1.65 -16.59
CA ARG A 257 -62.26 1.21 -17.70
C ARG A 257 -61.80 -0.15 -18.27
N ARG A 258 -62.77 -1.07 -18.35
CA ARG A 258 -62.71 -2.42 -18.92
C ARG A 258 -62.84 -2.40 -20.46
N ARG A 259 -62.33 -3.46 -21.11
CA ARG A 259 -62.86 -4.30 -22.24
C ARG A 259 -61.67 -4.79 -23.10
N CYS A 260 -61.40 -6.11 -23.17
CA CYS A 260 -61.80 -7.09 -24.22
C CYS A 260 -61.27 -6.72 -25.62
N ALA A 261 -60.69 -7.58 -26.47
CA ALA A 261 -60.74 -9.04 -26.61
C ALA A 261 -59.64 -9.55 -27.57
N ILE A 262 -59.47 -10.90 -27.54
CA ILE A 262 -58.80 -11.83 -28.49
C ILE A 262 -57.27 -11.85 -28.47
#